data_AF-A0A9K3DYQ3-F1
#
_entry.id   AF-A0A9K3DYQ3-F1
#
_cell.length_a   1.000
_cell.length_b   1.000
_cell.length_c   1.000
_cell.angle_alpha   90.00
_cell.angle_beta   90.00
_cell.angle_gamma   90.00
#
_symmetry.space_group_name_H-M   'P 1'
#
loop_
_entity.id
_entity.type
_entity.pdbx_description
1 polymer ?
#
loop_
_entity_poly.entity_id
_entity_poly.type
_entity_poly.pdbx_seq_one_letter_code
_entity_poly.pdbx_strand_id
1 'polypeptide(L)'
;MITGERQAARIRSLYLKTILRQDISFFDKETNTGEVIGRMSGDTVRIQDAMGEKVGKFIQLFSSFVGAFVVALIRGWLLTLVMLTSIPPMVLSVSVMSVMIAKMASRGQTAYAKAATVVEQTIGSIRTVASFTGEKKAVDDYNKSLVDAYRSSVHEGLVAGFGIGSTVFIMFCTYALSVWYGAKMILEKGYTGGDVLTIVFSVLMGSM
;
A
#
# COMPACT_ATOMS: atom_id res chain seq x y z
N MET A 1 10.13 1.25 -16.81
CA MET A 1 11.16 2.04 -16.09
C MET A 1 11.79 3.12 -16.95
N ILE A 2 12.48 2.78 -18.05
CA ILE A 2 13.19 3.76 -18.91
C ILE A 2 12.29 4.89 -19.45
N THR A 3 11.06 4.57 -19.84
CA THR A 3 10.07 5.57 -20.30
C THR A 3 9.63 6.51 -19.18
N GLY A 4 9.40 5.99 -17.97
CA GLY A 4 9.05 6.78 -16.78
C GLY A 4 10.15 7.76 -16.39
N GLU A 5 11.42 7.32 -16.39
CA GLU A 5 12.56 8.20 -16.11
C GLU A 5 12.73 9.31 -17.14
N ARG A 6 12.57 8.99 -18.43
CA ARG A 6 12.64 10.00 -19.51
C ARG A 6 11.57 11.07 -19.35
N GLN A 7 10.34 10.67 -19.02
CA GLN A 7 9.24 11.62 -18.79
C GLN A 7 9.48 12.44 -17.51
N ALA A 8 9.93 11.81 -16.43
CA ALA A 8 10.25 12.50 -15.19
C ALA A 8 11.38 13.53 -15.37
N ALA A 9 12.45 13.19 -16.10
CA ALA A 9 13.52 14.12 -16.42
C ALA A 9 13.02 15.32 -17.24
N ARG A 10 12.15 15.08 -18.22
CA ARG A 10 11.52 16.14 -19.02
C ARG A 10 10.64 17.04 -18.16
N ILE A 11 9.83 16.47 -17.26
CA ILE A 11 8.99 17.22 -16.32
C ILE A 11 9.86 18.08 -15.39
N ARG A 12 10.93 17.52 -14.80
CA ARG A 12 11.86 18.29 -13.94
C ARG A 12 12.49 19.46 -14.69
N SER A 13 12.91 19.25 -15.95
CA SER A 13 13.48 20.31 -16.79
C SER A 13 12.46 21.41 -17.11
N LEU A 14 11.25 21.05 -17.50
CA LEU A 14 10.16 22.00 -17.78
C LEU A 14 9.72 22.77 -16.53
N TYR A 15 9.63 22.08 -15.40
CA TYR A 15 9.28 22.68 -14.12
C TYR A 15 10.30 23.74 -13.72
N LEU A 16 11.60 23.41 -13.74
CA LEU A 16 12.66 24.36 -13.44
C LEU A 16 12.66 25.54 -14.41
N LYS A 17 12.53 25.30 -15.72
CA LYS A 17 12.45 26.35 -16.74
C LYS A 17 11.27 27.31 -16.52
N THR A 18 10.15 26.80 -16.04
CA THR A 18 8.92 27.59 -15.81
C THR A 18 9.03 28.40 -14.53
N ILE A 19 9.59 27.81 -13.46
CA ILE A 19 9.82 28.51 -12.19
C ILE A 19 10.83 29.65 -12.35
N LEU A 20 11.90 29.45 -13.10
CA LEU A 20 12.89 30.51 -13.37
C LEU A 20 12.31 31.67 -14.21
N ARG A 21 11.12 31.51 -14.79
CA ARG A 21 10.41 32.56 -15.56
C ARG A 21 9.31 33.25 -14.76
N GLN A 22 9.07 32.87 -13.51
CA GLN A 22 8.05 33.51 -12.68
C GLN A 22 8.55 34.82 -12.07
N ASP A 23 7.61 35.75 -11.89
CA ASP A 23 7.87 37.04 -11.28
C ASP A 23 8.23 36.90 -9.79
N ILE A 24 9.00 37.86 -9.27
CA ILE A 24 9.46 37.88 -7.87
C ILE A 24 8.28 37.82 -6.89
N SER A 25 7.15 38.46 -7.24
CA SER A 25 5.92 38.42 -6.44
C SER A 25 5.33 37.01 -6.23
N PHE A 26 5.62 36.05 -7.12
CA PHE A 26 5.23 34.65 -6.94
C PHE A 26 5.99 33.99 -5.79
N PHE A 27 7.30 34.28 -5.68
CA PHE A 27 8.14 33.78 -4.59
C PHE A 27 7.86 34.49 -3.26
N ASP A 28 7.36 35.73 -3.30
CA ASP A 28 6.98 36.46 -2.08
C ASP A 28 5.60 36.06 -1.52
N LYS A 29 4.64 35.65 -2.38
CA LYS A 29 3.25 35.34 -1.97
C LYS A 29 2.87 33.88 -1.94
N GLU A 30 3.29 33.09 -2.93
CA GLU A 30 2.66 31.79 -3.24
C GLU A 30 3.56 30.58 -2.94
N THR A 31 4.86 30.78 -2.69
CA THR A 31 5.80 29.66 -2.67
C THR A 31 7.09 29.95 -1.90
N ASN A 32 7.45 29.06 -0.98
CA ASN A 32 8.75 29.08 -0.31
C ASN A 32 9.79 28.29 -1.13
N THR A 33 11.06 28.73 -1.15
CA THR A 33 12.17 28.04 -1.85
C THR A 33 12.26 26.55 -1.51
N GLY A 34 11.99 26.19 -0.25
CA GLY A 34 11.97 24.79 0.18
C GLY A 34 10.83 23.97 -0.43
N GLU A 35 9.66 24.58 -0.68
CA GLU A 35 8.51 23.92 -1.28
C GLU A 35 8.73 23.64 -2.78
N VAL A 36 9.38 24.57 -3.49
CA VAL A 36 9.77 24.37 -4.90
C VAL A 36 10.65 23.14 -5.06
N ILE A 37 11.68 23.05 -4.21
CA ILE A 37 12.66 21.95 -4.22
C ILE A 37 11.97 20.65 -3.82
N GLY A 38 11.10 20.69 -2.81
CA GLY A 38 10.29 19.56 -2.36
C GLY A 38 9.40 18.99 -3.47
N ARG A 39 8.68 19.84 -4.21
CA ARG A 39 7.84 19.43 -5.35
C ARG A 39 8.67 18.85 -6.50
N MET A 40 9.81 19.47 -6.82
CA MET A 40 10.70 19.00 -7.90
C MET A 40 11.32 17.62 -7.59
N SER A 41 11.72 17.39 -6.33
CA SER A 41 12.35 16.13 -5.92
C SER A 41 11.30 15.06 -5.60
N GLY A 42 10.32 15.37 -4.75
CA GLY A 42 9.34 14.41 -4.23
C GLY A 42 8.22 14.08 -5.21
N ASP A 43 7.49 15.08 -5.70
CA ASP A 43 6.29 14.82 -6.51
C ASP A 43 6.64 14.27 -7.88
N THR A 44 7.76 14.70 -8.46
CA THR A 44 8.22 14.14 -9.73
C THR A 44 8.67 12.69 -9.61
N VAL A 45 9.19 12.25 -8.45
CA VAL A 45 9.46 10.82 -8.17
C VAL A 45 8.16 10.04 -8.05
N ARG A 46 7.14 10.58 -7.37
CA ARG A 46 5.83 9.90 -7.28
C ARG A 46 5.18 9.73 -8.65
N ILE A 47 5.27 10.74 -9.51
CA ILE A 47 4.79 10.66 -10.90
C ILE A 47 5.58 9.61 -11.68
N GLN A 48 6.90 9.57 -11.51
CA GLN A 48 7.76 8.56 -12.13
C GLN A 48 7.37 7.14 -11.73
N ASP A 49 7.12 6.90 -10.44
CA ASP A 49 6.71 5.58 -9.93
C ASP A 49 5.35 5.17 -10.46
N ALA A 50 4.40 6.10 -10.52
CA ALA A 50 3.07 5.88 -11.07
C ALA A 50 3.14 5.52 -12.56
N MET A 51 3.87 6.29 -13.37
CA MET A 51 3.99 6.08 -14.81
C MET A 51 4.89 4.89 -15.19
N GLY A 52 5.80 4.50 -14.30
CA GLY A 52 6.85 3.54 -14.57
C GLY A 52 6.42 2.09 -14.34
N GLU A 53 6.49 1.65 -13.08
CA GLU A 53 6.36 0.24 -12.72
C GLU A 53 4.91 -0.15 -12.42
N LYS A 54 4.15 0.76 -11.79
CA LYS A 54 2.79 0.47 -11.30
C LYS A 54 1.81 0.21 -12.44
N VAL A 55 1.84 1.02 -13.50
CA VAL A 55 0.99 0.81 -14.69
C VAL A 55 1.32 -0.51 -15.38
N GLY A 56 2.60 -0.84 -15.54
CA GLY A 56 3.01 -2.11 -16.15
C GLY A 56 2.52 -3.31 -15.34
N LYS A 57 2.72 -3.28 -14.02
CA LYS A 57 2.19 -4.31 -13.11
C LYS A 57 0.67 -4.39 -13.15
N PHE A 58 -0.03 -3.27 -13.19
CA PHE A 58 -1.49 -3.24 -13.28
C PHE A 58 -1.99 -3.93 -14.55
N ILE A 59 -1.42 -3.60 -15.72
CA ILE A 59 -1.80 -4.24 -16.99
C ILE A 59 -1.47 -5.72 -16.97
N GLN A 60 -0.30 -6.11 -16.43
CA GLN A 60 0.10 -7.50 -16.29
C GLN A 60 -0.88 -8.28 -15.41
N LEU A 61 -1.17 -7.79 -14.21
CA LEU A 61 -2.09 -8.43 -13.26
C LEU A 61 -3.50 -8.51 -13.83
N PHE A 62 -3.98 -7.44 -14.46
CA PHE A 62 -5.30 -7.41 -15.09
C PHE A 62 -5.41 -8.41 -16.25
N SER A 63 -4.40 -8.46 -17.12
CA SER A 63 -4.36 -9.42 -18.23
C SER A 63 -4.26 -10.86 -17.73
N SER A 64 -3.47 -11.12 -16.68
CA SER A 64 -3.35 -12.43 -16.05
C SER A 64 -4.66 -12.86 -15.41
N PHE A 65 -5.36 -11.97 -14.71
CA PHE A 65 -6.67 -12.23 -14.10
C PHE A 65 -7.71 -12.63 -15.16
N VAL A 66 -7.85 -11.83 -16.22
CA VAL A 66 -8.80 -12.11 -17.30
C VAL A 66 -8.42 -13.40 -18.03
N GLY A 67 -7.14 -13.58 -18.38
CA GLY A 67 -6.66 -14.78 -19.06
C GLY A 67 -6.87 -16.06 -18.24
N ALA A 68 -6.54 -16.03 -16.95
CA ALA A 68 -6.75 -17.13 -16.03
C ALA A 68 -8.24 -17.50 -15.91
N PHE A 69 -9.12 -16.51 -15.78
CA PHE A 69 -10.55 -16.74 -15.67
C PHE A 69 -11.14 -17.36 -16.94
N VAL A 70 -10.71 -16.89 -18.12
CA VAL A 70 -11.12 -17.45 -19.42
C VAL A 70 -10.67 -18.90 -19.56
N VAL A 71 -9.40 -19.21 -19.27
CA VAL A 71 -8.87 -20.59 -19.34
C VAL A 71 -9.63 -21.51 -18.38
N ALA A 72 -9.90 -21.04 -17.18
CA ALA A 72 -10.59 -21.82 -16.17
C ALA A 72 -12.05 -22.11 -16.56
N LEU A 73 -12.77 -21.13 -17.14
CA LEU A 73 -14.15 -21.32 -17.62
C LEU A 73 -14.23 -22.31 -18.79
N ILE A 74 -13.27 -22.27 -19.70
CA ILE A 74 -13.21 -23.19 -20.86
C ILE A 74 -12.99 -24.63 -20.41
N ARG A 75 -12.10 -24.86 -19.42
CA ARG A 75 -11.77 -26.20 -18.92
C ARG A 75 -12.86 -26.79 -18.04
N GLY A 76 -13.52 -25.97 -17.22
CA GLY A 76 -14.53 -26.47 -16.29
C GLY A 76 -15.31 -25.37 -15.60
N TRP A 77 -16.47 -25.03 -16.18
CA TRP A 77 -17.36 -23.99 -15.66
C TRP A 77 -17.93 -24.30 -14.25
N LEU A 78 -18.15 -25.56 -13.90
CA LEU A 78 -18.68 -25.93 -12.59
C LEU A 78 -17.66 -25.76 -11.46
N LEU A 79 -16.40 -26.17 -11.67
CA LEU A 79 -15.34 -26.05 -10.66
C LEU A 79 -14.97 -24.57 -10.44
N THR A 80 -14.95 -23.80 -11.53
CA THR A 80 -14.69 -22.35 -11.48
C THR A 80 -15.77 -21.57 -10.75
N LEU A 81 -17.05 -21.90 -10.91
CA LEU A 81 -18.13 -21.26 -10.14
C LEU A 81 -17.99 -21.49 -8.63
N VAL A 82 -17.59 -22.70 -8.22
CA VAL A 82 -17.33 -23.00 -6.81
C VAL A 82 -16.16 -22.18 -6.29
N MET A 83 -15.08 -22.07 -7.07
CA MET A 83 -13.91 -21.24 -6.73
C MET A 83 -14.22 -19.73 -6.76
N LEU A 84 -15.16 -19.29 -7.59
CA LEU A 84 -15.60 -17.90 -7.63
C LEU A 84 -16.30 -17.49 -6.34
N THR A 85 -16.96 -18.44 -5.66
CA THR A 85 -17.63 -18.22 -4.37
C THR A 85 -16.63 -17.89 -3.23
N SER A 86 -15.38 -18.34 -3.35
CA SER A 86 -14.31 -17.99 -2.40
C SER A 86 -13.68 -16.61 -2.64
N ILE A 87 -13.92 -15.97 -3.79
CA ILE A 87 -13.34 -14.66 -4.10
C ILE A 87 -13.93 -13.53 -3.23
N PRO A 88 -15.28 -13.37 -3.10
CA PRO A 88 -15.87 -12.34 -2.25
C PRO A 88 -15.39 -12.31 -0.80
N PRO A 89 -15.33 -13.43 -0.04
CA PRO A 89 -14.84 -13.41 1.33
C PRO A 89 -13.35 -13.05 1.41
N MET A 90 -12.55 -13.44 0.43
CA MET A 90 -11.13 -13.08 0.35
C MET A 90 -10.96 -11.57 0.09
N VAL A 91 -11.68 -11.01 -0.87
CA VAL A 91 -11.68 -9.55 -1.16
C VAL A 91 -12.18 -8.75 0.05
N LEU A 92 -13.21 -9.23 0.75
CA LEU A 92 -13.72 -8.60 1.95
C LEU A 92 -12.68 -8.55 3.07
N SER A 93 -11.99 -9.67 3.33
CA SER A 93 -10.91 -9.74 4.34
C SER A 93 -9.79 -8.73 4.04
N VAL A 94 -9.30 -8.71 2.80
CA VAL A 94 -8.22 -7.80 2.37
C VAL A 94 -8.67 -6.33 2.43
N SER A 95 -9.91 -6.05 2.03
CA SER A 95 -10.45 -4.68 2.05
C SER A 95 -10.59 -4.15 3.47
N VAL A 96 -11.16 -4.96 4.38
CA VAL A 96 -11.30 -4.59 5.79
C VAL A 96 -9.94 -4.37 6.43
N MET A 97 -8.99 -5.28 6.20
CA MET A 97 -7.60 -5.13 6.67
C MET A 97 -6.97 -3.84 6.15
N SER A 98 -7.08 -3.56 4.85
CA SER A 98 -6.47 -2.37 4.24
C SER A 98 -7.04 -1.08 4.82
N VAL A 99 -8.35 -1.02 5.04
CA VAL A 99 -9.01 0.15 5.66
C VAL A 99 -8.60 0.29 7.13
N MET A 100 -8.52 -0.83 7.88
CA MET A 100 -8.09 -0.79 9.28
C MET A 100 -6.64 -0.32 9.41
N ILE A 101 -5.72 -0.87 8.63
CA ILE A 101 -4.31 -0.45 8.64
C ILE A 101 -4.19 1.02 8.24
N ALA A 102 -4.85 1.47 7.18
CA ALA A 102 -4.80 2.87 6.77
C ALA A 102 -5.30 3.83 7.88
N LYS A 103 -6.38 3.45 8.57
CA LYS A 103 -6.92 4.25 9.69
C LYS A 103 -5.98 4.25 10.89
N MET A 104 -5.28 3.15 11.17
CA MET A 104 -4.32 3.05 12.26
C MET A 104 -3.02 3.78 11.96
N ALA A 105 -2.49 3.65 10.75
CA ALA A 105 -1.34 4.41 10.27
C ALA A 105 -1.59 5.92 10.35
N SER A 106 -2.80 6.38 9.98
CA SER A 106 -3.20 7.79 10.15
C SER A 106 -3.18 8.23 11.62
N ARG A 107 -3.69 7.39 12.54
CA ARG A 107 -3.61 7.66 13.99
C ARG A 107 -2.17 7.70 14.50
N GLY A 108 -1.34 6.74 14.08
CA GLY A 108 0.09 6.73 14.39
C GLY A 108 0.76 8.02 13.94
N GLN A 109 0.49 8.46 12.71
CA GLN A 109 1.01 9.72 12.18
C GLN A 109 0.58 10.94 13.00
N THR A 110 -0.67 10.98 13.49
CA THR A 110 -1.13 12.07 14.37
C THR A 110 -0.44 12.07 15.74
N ALA A 111 -0.12 10.89 16.29
CA ALA A 111 0.64 10.79 17.54
C ALA A 111 2.10 11.26 17.33
N TYR A 112 2.73 10.87 16.22
CA TYR A 112 4.05 11.37 15.83
C TYR A 112 4.06 12.87 15.58
N ALA A 113 3.01 13.43 14.98
CA ALA A 113 2.89 14.87 14.77
C ALA A 113 2.89 15.65 16.09
N LYS A 114 2.22 15.14 17.13
CA LYS A 114 2.26 15.75 18.47
C LYS A 114 3.67 15.74 19.07
N ALA A 115 4.38 14.61 18.95
CA ALA A 115 5.76 14.52 19.41
C ALA A 115 6.68 15.47 18.63
N ALA A 116 6.46 15.63 17.32
CA ALA A 116 7.17 16.59 16.50
C ALA A 116 6.92 18.05 16.95
N THR A 117 5.68 18.41 17.30
CA THR A 117 5.37 19.74 17.85
C THR A 117 6.14 20.04 19.14
N VAL A 118 6.28 19.06 20.05
CA VAL A 118 7.06 19.22 21.29
C VAL A 118 8.53 19.51 20.97
N VAL A 119 9.10 18.78 20.00
CA VAL A 119 10.47 19.01 19.53
C VAL A 119 10.61 20.38 18.89
N GLU A 120 9.66 20.77 18.04
CA GLU A 120 9.66 22.06 17.35
C GLU A 120 9.61 23.23 18.33
N GLN A 121 8.79 23.16 19.38
CA GLN A 121 8.75 24.16 20.44
C GLN A 121 10.05 24.21 21.25
N THR A 122 10.61 23.05 21.57
CA THR A 122 11.86 22.94 22.36
C THR A 122 13.05 23.50 21.59
N ILE A 123 13.22 23.10 20.33
CA ILE A 123 14.31 23.56 19.47
C ILE A 123 14.11 25.02 19.09
N GLY A 124 12.88 25.43 18.76
CA GLY A 124 12.57 26.83 18.44
C GLY A 124 12.89 27.79 19.58
N SER A 125 12.77 27.34 20.83
CA SER A 125 13.06 28.12 22.04
C SER A 125 14.30 27.63 22.80
N ILE A 126 15.31 27.08 22.10
CA ILE A 126 16.45 26.39 22.72
C ILE A 126 17.21 27.26 23.73
N ARG A 127 17.33 28.58 23.48
CA ARG A 127 18.00 29.50 24.41
C ARG A 127 17.26 29.59 25.75
N THR A 128 15.93 29.59 25.73
CA THR A 128 15.10 29.61 26.93
C THR A 128 15.23 28.28 27.68
N VAL A 129 15.16 27.15 26.97
CA VAL A 129 15.31 25.82 27.58
C VAL A 129 16.67 25.67 28.27
N ALA A 130 17.76 26.10 27.61
CA ALA A 130 19.11 26.06 28.19
C ALA A 130 19.26 27.03 29.38
N SER A 131 18.67 28.23 29.31
CA SER A 131 18.76 29.22 30.38
C SER A 131 18.06 28.79 31.68
N PHE A 132 17.00 27.97 31.57
CA PHE A 132 16.29 27.40 32.71
C PHE A 132 16.73 25.97 33.06
N THR A 133 17.79 25.44 32.43
CA THR A 133 18.26 24.05 32.61
C THR A 133 17.13 23.02 32.40
N GLY A 134 16.21 23.30 31.47
CA GLY A 134 14.97 22.55 31.24
C GLY A 134 15.11 21.31 30.35
N GLU A 135 16.33 20.96 29.94
CA GLU A 135 16.63 19.91 28.96
C GLU A 135 16.04 18.54 29.36
N LYS A 136 16.21 18.13 30.63
CA LYS A 136 15.65 16.87 31.13
C LYS A 136 14.12 16.84 31.02
N LYS A 137 13.45 17.95 31.34
CA LYS A 137 11.99 18.05 31.26
C LYS A 137 11.51 17.94 29.81
N ALA A 138 12.21 18.59 28.87
CA ALA A 138 11.88 18.50 27.45
C ALA A 138 12.03 17.07 26.91
N VAL A 139 13.06 16.34 27.35
CA VAL A 139 13.25 14.92 27.02
C VAL A 139 12.13 14.05 27.61
N ASP A 140 11.73 14.29 28.86
CA ASP A 140 10.63 13.55 29.49
C ASP A 140 9.28 13.81 28.78
N ASP A 141 9.00 15.06 28.41
CA ASP A 141 7.77 15.42 27.67
C ASP A 141 7.74 14.79 26.27
N TYR A 142 8.89 14.70 25.60
CA TYR A 142 9.03 13.99 24.32
C TYR A 142 8.84 12.48 24.48
N ASN A 143 9.48 11.87 25.48
CA ASN A 143 9.31 10.44 25.78
C ASN A 143 7.85 10.10 26.10
N LYS A 144 7.17 10.95 26.86
CA LYS A 144 5.74 10.77 27.17
C LYS A 144 4.88 10.80 25.91
N SER A 145 5.16 11.71 24.97
CA SER A 145 4.46 11.79 23.69
C SER A 145 4.76 10.58 22.78
N LEU A 146 5.98 10.03 22.86
CA LEU A 146 6.37 8.83 22.12
C LEU A 146 5.71 7.55 22.63
N VAL A 147 5.41 7.44 23.93
CA VAL A 147 4.71 6.25 24.48
C VAL A 147 3.35 6.06 23.82
N ASP A 148 2.62 7.13 23.56
CA ASP A 148 1.32 7.07 22.89
C ASP A 148 1.46 6.62 21.42
N ALA A 149 2.47 7.14 20.71
CA ALA A 149 2.79 6.69 19.35
C ALA A 149 3.17 5.20 19.34
N TYR A 150 4.01 4.77 20.28
CA TYR A 150 4.43 3.37 20.43
C TYR A 150 3.24 2.43 20.67
N ARG A 151 2.31 2.78 21.57
CA ARG A 151 1.10 1.99 21.80
C ARG A 151 0.22 1.88 20.56
N SER A 152 0.09 2.97 19.80
CA SER A 152 -0.64 2.96 18.52
C SER A 152 0.01 2.01 17.52
N SER A 153 1.34 2.05 17.38
CA SER A 153 2.09 1.18 16.48
C SER A 153 2.03 -0.30 16.88
N VAL A 154 2.06 -0.61 18.18
CA VAL A 154 1.88 -2.00 18.67
C VAL A 154 0.49 -2.52 18.32
N HIS A 155 -0.55 -1.70 18.52
CA HIS A 155 -1.91 -2.10 18.16
C HIS A 155 -2.07 -2.25 16.64
N GLU A 156 -1.45 -1.38 15.85
CA GLU A 156 -1.40 -1.49 14.39
C GLU A 156 -0.74 -2.80 13.95
N GLY A 157 0.39 -3.17 14.56
CA GLY A 157 1.08 -4.43 14.30
C GLY A 157 0.21 -5.66 14.62
N LEU A 158 -0.55 -5.63 15.71
CA LEU A 158 -1.48 -6.71 16.05
C LEU A 158 -2.62 -6.84 15.05
N VAL A 159 -3.23 -5.72 14.63
CA VAL A 159 -4.31 -5.72 13.64
C VAL A 159 -3.79 -6.15 12.27
N ALA A 160 -2.62 -5.68 11.86
CA ALA A 160 -1.96 -6.11 10.62
C ALA A 160 -1.63 -7.61 10.65
N GLY A 161 -1.07 -8.12 11.76
CA GLY A 161 -0.77 -9.53 11.94
C GLY A 161 -2.03 -10.41 11.86
N PHE A 162 -3.10 -10.02 12.54
CA PHE A 162 -4.37 -10.73 12.48
C PHE A 162 -5.00 -10.69 11.08
N GLY A 163 -4.91 -9.56 10.37
CA GLY A 163 -5.42 -9.41 9.00
C GLY A 163 -4.66 -10.25 7.97
N ILE A 164 -3.33 -10.31 8.07
CA ILE A 164 -2.51 -11.20 7.22
C ILE A 164 -2.86 -12.66 7.55
N GLY A 165 -2.92 -13.00 8.84
CA GLY A 165 -3.28 -14.35 9.29
C GLY A 165 -4.65 -14.80 8.79
N SER A 166 -5.67 -13.95 8.87
CA SER A 166 -7.03 -14.29 8.38
C SER A 166 -7.04 -14.49 6.86
N THR A 167 -6.29 -13.68 6.12
CA THR A 167 -6.21 -13.77 4.66
C THR A 167 -5.53 -15.07 4.22
N VAL A 168 -4.40 -15.42 4.86
CA VAL A 168 -3.69 -16.69 4.61
C VAL A 168 -4.56 -17.90 5.00
N PHE A 169 -5.30 -17.81 6.10
CA PHE A 169 -6.24 -18.87 6.51
C PHE A 169 -7.34 -19.11 5.45
N ILE A 170 -7.99 -18.04 4.96
CA ILE A 170 -9.01 -18.14 3.90
C ILE A 170 -8.42 -18.74 2.61
N MET A 171 -7.18 -18.39 2.28
CA MET A 171 -6.47 -18.97 1.14
C MET A 171 -6.30 -20.48 1.27
N PHE A 172 -5.84 -20.98 2.42
CA PHE A 172 -5.72 -22.42 2.69
C PHE A 172 -7.08 -23.14 2.71
N CYS A 173 -8.13 -22.54 3.25
CA CYS A 173 -9.49 -23.11 3.17
C CYS A 173 -9.97 -23.22 1.72
N THR A 174 -9.65 -22.23 0.89
CA THR A 174 -10.00 -22.22 -0.54
C THR A 174 -9.27 -23.35 -1.29
N TYR A 175 -7.99 -23.58 -1.00
CA TYR A 175 -7.23 -24.73 -1.52
C TYR A 175 -7.83 -26.07 -1.09
N ALA A 176 -8.18 -26.22 0.18
CA ALA A 176 -8.76 -27.46 0.68
C ALA A 176 -10.10 -27.77 -0.02
N LEU A 177 -10.95 -26.75 -0.19
CA LEU A 177 -12.21 -26.86 -0.90
C LEU A 177 -12.00 -27.21 -2.38
N SER A 178 -11.02 -26.60 -3.04
CA SER A 178 -10.73 -26.84 -4.45
C SER A 178 -10.27 -28.27 -4.72
N VAL A 179 -9.40 -28.81 -3.86
CA VAL A 179 -8.91 -30.18 -3.98
C VAL A 179 -10.02 -31.18 -3.67
N TRP A 180 -10.81 -30.95 -2.61
CA TRP A 180 -11.91 -31.83 -2.24
C TRP A 180 -13.00 -31.90 -3.33
N TYR A 181 -13.47 -30.74 -3.80
CA TYR A 181 -14.50 -30.69 -4.83
C TYR A 181 -13.97 -31.11 -6.20
N GLY A 182 -12.71 -30.80 -6.50
CA GLY A 182 -12.01 -31.29 -7.69
C GLY A 182 -11.91 -32.82 -7.73
N ALA A 183 -11.57 -33.46 -6.61
CA ALA A 183 -11.54 -34.91 -6.50
C ALA A 183 -12.92 -35.55 -6.73
N LYS A 184 -13.98 -34.95 -6.17
CA LYS A 184 -15.36 -35.41 -6.40
C LYS A 184 -15.76 -35.32 -7.88
N MET A 185 -15.34 -34.27 -8.59
CA MET A 185 -15.60 -34.10 -10.03
C MET A 185 -14.90 -35.14 -10.90
N ILE A 186 -13.70 -35.56 -10.53
CA ILE A 186 -12.97 -36.62 -11.24
C ILE A 186 -13.75 -37.94 -11.12
N LEU A 187 -14.28 -38.24 -9.93
CA LEU A 187 -15.01 -39.48 -9.66
C LEU A 187 -16.40 -39.52 -10.29
N GLU A 188 -17.17 -38.42 -10.24
CA GLU A 188 -18.59 -38.42 -10.63
C GLU A 188 -18.85 -37.90 -12.05
N LYS A 189 -17.99 -37.01 -12.57
CA LYS A 189 -18.22 -36.30 -13.85
C LYS A 189 -17.17 -36.55 -14.91
N GLY A 190 -16.20 -37.44 -14.65
CA GLY A 190 -15.18 -37.82 -15.63
C GLY A 190 -14.18 -36.71 -15.98
N TYR A 191 -13.97 -35.74 -15.09
CA TYR A 191 -12.91 -34.74 -15.27
C TYR A 191 -11.53 -35.42 -15.21
N THR A 192 -10.59 -34.99 -16.06
CA THR A 192 -9.20 -35.44 -15.95
C THR A 192 -8.52 -34.68 -14.81
N GLY A 193 -7.64 -35.35 -14.05
CA GLY A 193 -6.86 -34.69 -12.99
C GLY A 193 -6.05 -33.49 -13.49
N GLY A 194 -5.59 -33.53 -14.75
CA GLY A 194 -4.94 -32.40 -15.41
C GLY A 194 -5.83 -31.17 -15.59
N ASP A 195 -7.12 -31.34 -15.88
CA ASP A 195 -8.07 -30.23 -16.02
C ASP A 195 -8.33 -29.58 -14.66
N VAL A 196 -8.49 -30.38 -13.60
CA VAL A 196 -8.66 -29.88 -12.23
C VAL A 196 -7.45 -29.08 -11.77
N LEU A 197 -6.22 -29.61 -11.96
CA LEU A 197 -5.00 -28.89 -11.61
C LEU A 197 -4.87 -27.59 -12.42
N THR A 198 -5.16 -27.63 -13.72
CA THR A 198 -5.11 -26.44 -14.59
C THR A 198 -6.08 -25.36 -14.09
N ILE A 199 -7.30 -25.73 -13.71
CA ILE A 199 -8.30 -24.79 -13.18
C ILE A 199 -7.84 -24.21 -11.84
N VAL A 200 -7.37 -25.05 -10.90
CA VAL A 200 -6.89 -24.60 -9.59
C VAL A 200 -5.72 -23.63 -9.73
N PHE A 201 -4.70 -23.99 -10.51
CA PHE A 201 -3.54 -23.11 -10.75
C PHE A 201 -3.91 -21.83 -11.49
N SER A 202 -4.81 -21.90 -12.48
CA SER A 202 -5.27 -20.72 -13.21
C SER A 202 -5.98 -19.74 -12.27
N VAL A 203 -6.98 -20.19 -11.51
CA VAL A 203 -7.70 -19.33 -10.56
C VAL A 203 -6.73 -18.73 -9.55
N LEU A 204 -5.71 -19.49 -9.13
CA LEU A 204 -4.73 -18.99 -8.19
C LEU A 204 -3.81 -17.91 -8.74
N MET A 205 -3.24 -18.15 -9.92
CA MET A 205 -2.42 -17.16 -10.62
C MET A 205 -3.23 -15.92 -10.99
N GLY A 206 -4.54 -16.08 -11.23
CA GLY A 206 -5.45 -14.95 -11.41
C GLY A 206 -5.75 -14.19 -10.12
N SER A 207 -5.78 -14.87 -8.97
CA SER A 207 -6.09 -14.27 -7.67
C SER A 207 -4.93 -13.51 -6.99
N MET A 208 -3.69 -13.77 -7.45
CA MET A 208 -2.46 -13.14 -6.92
C MET A 208 -2.09 -11.83 -7.60
#